data_AF-A0A7V6AQZ3-F1
#
_entry.id   AF-A0A7V6AQZ3-F1
#
_cell.length_a   1.000
_cell.length_b   1.000
_cell.length_c   1.000
_cell.angle_alpha   90.00
_cell.angle_beta   90.00
_cell.angle_gamma   90.00
#
_symmetry.space_group_name_H-M   'P 1'
#
loop_
_entity.id
_entity.type
_entity.pdbx_description
1 polymer ?
#
loop_
_entity_poly.entity_id
_entity_poly.type
_entity_poly.pdbx_seq_one_letter_code
_entity_poly.pdbx_strand_id
1 'polypeptide(L)'
;MINRILDSESLSITLWNLELARLSGTKPAAKRIDEAIRWIVKRQKDPGRYGLMFPAPTDEDYRSAMLPTGEKLHSKAGTAHLLG
;
A
#
# COMPACT_ATOMS: atom_id res chain seq x y z
N MET A 1 -0.83 5.50 -18.41
CA MET A 1 -0.20 6.41 -17.41
C MET A 1 -0.91 6.22 -16.08
N ILE A 2 -0.17 5.97 -14.99
CA ILE A 2 -0.74 5.81 -13.65
C ILE A 2 -1.37 7.14 -13.23
N ASN A 3 -2.69 7.23 -13.34
CA ASN A 3 -3.42 8.46 -13.02
C ASN A 3 -3.71 8.61 -11.53
N ARG A 4 -3.54 7.55 -10.73
CA ARG A 4 -3.82 7.53 -9.30
C ARG A 4 -2.72 6.77 -8.57
N ILE A 5 -2.05 7.45 -7.63
CA ILE A 5 -1.03 6.83 -6.75
C ILE A 5 -1.69 6.34 -5.47
N LEU A 6 -2.45 7.21 -4.80
CA LEU A 6 -3.15 6.90 -3.56
C LEU A 6 -4.47 6.16 -3.82
N ASP A 7 -4.56 4.96 -3.26
CA ASP A 7 -5.80 4.25 -3.00
C ASP A 7 -6.12 4.35 -1.49
N SER A 8 -7.17 5.09 -1.13
CA SER A 8 -7.50 5.35 0.27
C SER A 8 -8.08 4.15 0.99
N GLU A 9 -8.46 3.10 0.26
CA GLU A 9 -9.03 1.88 0.81
C GLU A 9 -7.95 0.81 0.99
N SER A 10 -6.89 0.84 0.16
CA SER A 10 -5.83 -0.18 0.17
C SER A 10 -4.41 0.42 0.26
N LEU A 11 -3.70 0.04 1.34
CA LEU A 11 -2.28 0.30 1.51
C LEU A 11 -1.46 -0.48 0.49
N SER A 12 -1.80 -1.75 0.24
CA SER A 12 -1.07 -2.58 -0.72
C SER A 12 -1.10 -2.00 -2.13
N ILE A 13 -2.28 -1.56 -2.60
CA ILE A 13 -2.42 -0.89 -3.91
C ILE A 13 -1.63 0.42 -3.92
N THR A 14 -1.70 1.21 -2.85
CA THR A 14 -0.94 2.47 -2.76
C THR A 14 0.57 2.25 -2.86
N LEU A 15 1.11 1.27 -2.14
CA LEU A 15 2.53 0.91 -2.18
C LEU A 15 2.92 0.36 -3.56
N TRP A 16 2.07 -0.48 -4.15
CA TRP A 16 2.29 -1.03 -5.48
C TRP A 16 2.30 0.05 -6.56
N ASN A 17 1.40 1.03 -6.51
CA ASN A 17 1.38 2.13 -7.46
C ASN A 17 2.64 3.01 -7.36
N LEU A 18 3.16 3.22 -6.14
CA LEU A 18 4.44 3.92 -5.92
C LEU A 18 5.60 3.14 -6.54
N GLU A 19 5.65 1.83 -6.32
CA GLU A 19 6.71 0.96 -6.85
C GLU A 19 6.64 0.83 -8.37
N LEU A 20 5.44 0.69 -8.95
CA LEU A 20 5.23 0.72 -10.39
C LEU A 20 5.68 2.04 -11.00
N ALA A 21 5.41 3.18 -10.36
CA ALA A 21 5.90 4.48 -10.83
C ALA A 21 7.44 4.49 -10.86
N ARG A 22 8.09 3.96 -9.83
CA ARG A 22 9.56 3.81 -9.76
C ARG A 22 10.10 2.90 -10.86
N LEU A 23 9.53 1.70 -11.03
CA LEU A 23 9.98 0.68 -11.99
C LEU A 23 9.74 1.09 -13.45
N SER A 24 8.62 1.77 -13.73
CA SER A 24 8.27 2.23 -15.08
C SER A 24 9.01 3.51 -15.50
N GLY A 25 9.76 4.16 -14.59
CA GLY A 25 10.35 5.47 -14.83
C GLY A 25 9.32 6.61 -14.98
N THR A 26 8.04 6.32 -14.71
CA THR A 26 6.99 7.34 -14.71
C THR A 26 7.27 8.34 -13.58
N LYS A 27 7.08 9.64 -13.84
CA LYS A 27 7.19 10.70 -12.83
C LYS A 27 5.81 11.28 -12.52
N PRO A 28 5.03 10.68 -11.59
CA PRO A 28 3.78 11.27 -11.13
C PRO A 28 4.02 12.69 -10.58
N ALA A 29 2.99 13.54 -10.63
CA ALA A 29 3.07 14.86 -10.02
C ALA A 29 3.47 14.76 -8.54
N ALA A 30 4.42 15.57 -8.09
CA ALA A 30 4.92 15.55 -6.71
C ALA A 30 3.79 15.63 -5.67
N LYS A 31 2.76 16.45 -5.93
CA LYS A 31 1.56 16.54 -5.09
C LYS A 31 0.90 15.18 -4.83
N ARG A 32 0.81 14.31 -5.84
CA ARG A 32 0.18 12.97 -5.72
C ARG A 32 1.04 12.04 -4.87
N ILE A 33 2.35 12.17 -4.97
CA ILE A 33 3.30 11.40 -4.14
C ILE A 33 3.19 11.88 -2.70
N ASP A 34 3.21 13.19 -2.46
CA ASP A 34 3.05 13.78 -1.12
C ASP A 34 1.74 13.39 -0.45
N GLU A 35 0.63 13.38 -1.20
CA GLU A 35 -0.68 12.92 -0.72
C GLU A 35 -0.61 11.44 -0.26
N ALA A 36 0.00 10.57 -1.06
CA ALA A 36 0.16 9.15 -0.72
C ALA A 36 1.05 8.96 0.52
N ILE A 37 2.20 9.65 0.59
CA ILE A 37 3.12 9.56 1.73
C ILE A 37 2.46 10.07 3.01
N ARG A 38 1.75 11.20 2.98
CA ARG A 38 1.02 11.73 4.14
C ARG A 38 -0.06 10.74 4.61
N TRP A 39 -0.77 10.12 3.67
CA TRP A 39 -1.77 9.11 3.99
C TRP A 39 -1.15 7.86 4.64
N ILE A 40 -0.03 7.36 4.09
CA ILE A 40 0.74 6.25 4.69
C ILE A 40 1.14 6.62 6.12
N VAL A 41 1.85 7.74 6.32
CA VAL A 41 2.32 8.21 7.64
C VAL A 41 1.18 8.37 8.65
N LYS A 42 0.00 8.84 8.21
CA LYS A 42 -1.18 8.95 9.08
C LYS A 42 -1.63 7.56 9.57
N ARG A 43 -1.75 6.58 8.66
CA ARG A 43 -2.04 5.18 9.04
C ARG A 43 -0.97 4.60 9.96
N GLN A 44 0.25 5.13 9.90
CA GLN A 44 1.33 4.67 10.77
C GLN A 44 1.20 5.07 12.25
N LYS A 45 0.26 5.94 12.60
CA LYS A 45 0.13 6.53 13.93
C LYS A 45 -1.10 6.05 14.71
N ASP A 46 -1.91 5.15 14.14
CA ASP A 46 -3.15 4.69 14.77
C ASP A 46 -2.88 3.66 15.90
N PRO A 47 -3.51 3.79 17.09
CA PRO A 47 -3.35 2.86 18.21
C PRO A 47 -3.75 1.41 17.83
N GLY A 48 -2.92 0.42 18.20
CA GLY A 48 -3.13 -0.99 17.86
C GLY A 48 -2.57 -1.40 16.48
N ARG A 49 -2.18 -0.43 15.67
CA ARG A 49 -1.21 -0.62 14.60
C ARG A 49 0.17 -0.41 15.25
N TYR A 50 1.22 -1.17 14.90
CA TYR A 50 2.61 -1.01 15.42
C TYR A 50 3.01 -1.69 16.74
N GLY A 51 2.53 -2.90 17.00
CA GLY A 51 3.30 -3.81 17.87
C GLY A 51 4.67 -4.21 17.28
N LEU A 52 4.86 -4.10 15.95
CA LEU A 52 6.00 -4.68 15.21
C LEU A 52 6.44 -3.86 13.96
N MET A 53 6.52 -2.53 14.06
CA MET A 53 7.08 -1.62 13.00
C MET A 53 6.26 -1.36 11.71
N PHE A 54 5.12 -2.01 11.45
CA PHE A 54 4.29 -1.73 10.26
C PHE A 54 2.75 -1.74 10.56
N PRO A 55 1.89 -1.14 9.71
CA PRO A 55 0.46 -0.95 10.00
C PRO A 55 -0.40 -2.14 9.56
N ALA A 56 -1.21 -2.66 10.49
CA ALA A 56 -2.15 -3.75 10.26
C ALA A 56 -2.97 -3.57 8.96
N PRO A 57 -3.08 -4.60 8.09
CA PRO A 57 -3.88 -4.52 6.87
C PRO A 57 -5.36 -4.28 7.20
N THR A 58 -6.03 -3.51 6.35
CA THR A 58 -7.50 -3.37 6.35
C THR A 58 -8.16 -4.57 5.67
N ASP A 59 -9.48 -4.70 5.81
CA ASP A 59 -10.27 -5.70 5.09
C ASP A 59 -10.08 -5.60 3.56
N GLU A 60 -9.91 -4.38 3.03
CA GLU A 60 -9.67 -4.17 1.60
C GLU A 60 -8.24 -4.56 1.20
N ASP A 61 -7.26 -4.41 2.10
CA ASP A 61 -5.90 -4.92 1.90
C ASP A 61 -5.90 -6.45 1.73
N TYR A 62 -6.77 -7.18 2.45
CA TYR A 62 -6.94 -8.63 2.27
C TYR A 62 -7.63 -9.02 0.95
N ARG A 63 -8.51 -8.17 0.43
CA ARG A 63 -9.17 -8.40 -0.87
C ARG A 63 -8.26 -8.13 -2.06
N SER A 64 -7.32 -7.19 -1.88
CA SER A 64 -6.44 -6.67 -2.93
C SER A 64 -4.99 -7.16 -2.85
N ALA A 65 -4.65 -8.02 -1.88
CA ALA A 65 -3.33 -8.62 -1.72
C ALA A 65 -3.00 -9.55 -2.90
N MET A 66 -2.59 -8.96 -4.02
CA MET A 66 -2.12 -9.64 -5.21
C MET A 66 -0.64 -9.31 -5.39
N LEU A 67 0.18 -10.32 -5.61
CA LEU A 67 1.59 -10.15 -5.88
C LEU A 67 1.79 -9.45 -7.24
N PRO A 68 2.97 -8.85 -7.47
CA PRO A 68 3.37 -8.30 -8.77
C PRO A 68 3.15 -9.24 -9.96
N THR A 69 3.21 -10.55 -9.70
CA THR A 69 3.02 -11.65 -10.65
C THR A 69 1.56 -11.94 -11.00
N GLY A 70 0.60 -11.31 -10.31
CA GLY A 70 -0.83 -11.58 -10.45
C GLY A 70 -1.35 -12.67 -9.52
N GLU A 71 -0.49 -13.27 -8.69
CA GLU A 71 -0.88 -14.30 -7.73
C GLU A 71 -1.64 -13.69 -6.55
N LYS A 72 -2.75 -14.31 -6.14
CA LYS A 72 -3.50 -13.87 -4.95
C LYS A 72 -2.84 -14.42 -3.68
N LEU A 73 -2.67 -13.57 -2.68
CA LEU A 73 -2.29 -14.01 -1.34
C LEU A 73 -3.52 -14.61 -0.65
N HIS A 74 -3.50 -15.92 -0.45
CA HIS A 74 -4.62 -16.66 0.17
C HIS A 74 -4.60 -16.61 1.71
N SER A 75 -3.47 -16.25 2.31
CA SER A 75 -3.32 -16.24 3.76
C SER A 75 -3.49 -14.83 4.32
N LYS A 76 -4.41 -14.67 5.27
CA LYS A 76 -4.51 -13.44 6.07
C LYS A 76 -3.23 -13.21 6.88
N ALA A 77 -2.64 -14.25 7.48
CA ALA A 77 -1.37 -14.13 8.19
C ALA A 77 -0.22 -13.72 7.27
N GLY A 78 -0.16 -14.27 6.04
CA GLY A 78 0.84 -13.89 5.05
C GLY A 78 0.67 -12.46 4.54
N THR A 79 -0.59 -12.03 4.36
CA THR A 79 -0.93 -10.65 3.96
C THR A 79 -0.55 -9.66 5.07
N ALA A 80 -0.84 -9.99 6.32
CA ALA A 80 -0.38 -9.20 7.48
C ALA A 80 1.15 -9.12 7.52
N HIS A 81 1.85 -10.24 7.39
CA HIS A 81 3.30 -10.25 7.41
C HIS A 81 3.96 -9.40 6.30
N LEU A 82 3.36 -9.36 5.11
CA LEU A 82 3.89 -8.61 3.96
C LEU A 82 3.54 -7.12 4.00
N LEU A 83 2.39 -6.75 4.55
CA LEU A 83 1.89 -5.38 4.56
C LEU A 83 2.10 -4.66 5.90
N GLY A 84 2.34 -5.42 6.97
CA GLY A 84 2.57 -4.94 8.33
C GLY A 84 1.66 -5.52 9.38
#